data_AF-A0AAW1D979-F1
#
_entry.id   AF-A0AAW1D979-F1
#
_cell.length_a   1.000
_cell.length_b   1.000
_cell.length_c   1.000
_cell.angle_alpha   90.00
_cell.angle_beta   90.00
_cell.angle_gamma   90.00
#
_symmetry.space_group_name_H-M   'P 1'
#
loop_
_entity.id
_entity.type
_entity.pdbx_description
1 polymer ?
#
loop_
_entity_poly.entity_id
_entity_poly.type
_entity_poly.pdbx_seq_one_letter_code
_entity_poly.pdbx_strand_id
1 'polypeptide(L)'
;MEENLLNIPYWNQKNLTPPEMISRALICKKPKLVRMNLTKLLKDIQSELKQILNYLNTDGALFSRLIYRMKKVFRHDKTLQGMQKINKCLTNVLSINLVYTINELDVCTYEENGPTKEMLQWTMLSFQRLAALLNALINRCSATVPSLKNKVDTGHHWNIGIVTLGVIARIWLLSRHLCLKSCEWYKELNEFIGKNYGYQ
;
A
#
# COMPACT_ATOMS: atom_id res chain seq x y z
N MET A 1 -6.11 -13.63 31.09
CA MET A 1 -7.22 -13.05 30.29
C MET A 1 -6.71 -12.90 28.87
N GLU A 2 -6.81 -13.98 28.09
CA GLU A 2 -6.51 -13.98 26.66
C GLU A 2 -7.73 -13.42 25.94
N GLU A 3 -7.70 -12.12 25.67
CA GLU A 3 -8.73 -11.47 24.87
C GLU A 3 -8.67 -12.00 23.44
N ASN A 4 -9.83 -12.48 22.97
CA ASN A 4 -10.21 -12.71 21.57
C ASN A 4 -9.42 -11.85 20.57
N LEU A 5 -8.24 -12.33 20.16
CA LEU A 5 -7.59 -11.88 18.96
C LEU A 5 -8.49 -12.37 17.83
N LEU A 6 -9.26 -11.45 17.24
CA LEU A 6 -9.80 -11.59 15.89
C LEU A 6 -8.79 -12.40 15.09
N ASN A 7 -9.20 -13.57 14.59
CA ASN A 7 -8.30 -14.54 13.97
C ASN A 7 -7.77 -13.94 12.66
N ILE A 8 -6.77 -13.05 12.77
CA ILE A 8 -6.14 -12.37 11.66
C ILE A 8 -5.43 -13.47 10.88
N PRO A 9 -5.78 -13.68 9.60
CA PRO A 9 -5.18 -14.74 8.83
C PRO A 9 -3.65 -14.54 8.80
N TYR A 10 -2.89 -15.64 8.91
CA TYR A 10 -1.44 -15.63 9.08
C TYR A 10 -0.74 -14.65 8.13
N TRP A 11 -1.13 -14.66 6.86
CA TRP A 11 -0.59 -13.81 5.80
C TRP A 11 -0.74 -12.29 6.03
N ASN A 12 -1.68 -11.86 6.88
CA ASN A 12 -1.97 -10.46 7.18
C ASN A 12 -1.46 -10.02 8.56
N GLN A 13 -0.65 -10.84 9.22
CA GLN A 13 -0.03 -10.46 10.49
C GLN A 13 1.00 -9.35 10.27
N LYS A 14 1.06 -8.38 11.18
CA LYS A 14 1.94 -7.22 11.05
C LYS A 14 3.42 -7.61 11.09
N ASN A 15 3.77 -8.58 11.94
CA ASN A 15 5.13 -8.91 12.34
C ASN A 15 5.73 -10.12 11.59
N LEU A 16 5.26 -10.42 10.38
CA LEU A 16 5.92 -11.43 9.56
C LEU A 16 7.32 -10.93 9.18
N THR A 17 8.35 -11.74 9.42
CA THR A 17 9.73 -11.44 9.04
C THR A 17 9.96 -11.79 7.57
N PRO A 18 10.74 -10.97 6.83
CA PRO A 18 11.13 -11.33 5.48
C PRO A 18 11.97 -12.61 5.47
N PRO A 19 11.96 -13.38 4.38
CA PRO A 19 12.91 -14.48 4.19
C PRO A 19 14.34 -13.94 4.09
N GLU A 20 15.32 -14.82 4.24
CA GLU A 20 16.71 -14.46 3.99
C GLU A 20 16.89 -14.02 2.53
N MET A 21 17.47 -12.84 2.35
CA MET A 21 17.64 -12.22 1.03
C MET A 21 18.92 -12.75 0.40
N ILE A 22 18.80 -13.84 -0.37
CA ILE A 22 19.92 -14.55 -1.00
C ILE A 22 19.74 -14.49 -2.51
N SER A 23 20.84 -14.27 -3.23
CA SER A 23 20.84 -14.37 -4.69
C SER A 23 21.20 -15.80 -5.12
N ARG A 24 20.48 -16.33 -6.11
CA ARG A 24 20.66 -17.68 -6.63
C ARG A 24 20.75 -17.67 -8.15
N ALA A 25 21.57 -18.55 -8.71
CA ALA A 25 21.65 -18.77 -10.15
C ALA A 25 20.27 -19.07 -10.75
N LEU A 26 19.92 -18.35 -11.82
CA LEU A 26 18.64 -18.49 -12.49
C LEU A 26 18.60 -19.80 -13.30
N ILE A 27 17.66 -20.69 -12.98
CA ILE A 27 17.48 -21.97 -13.67
C ILE A 27 16.54 -21.74 -14.87
N CYS A 28 17.05 -21.13 -15.94
CA CYS A 28 16.26 -20.87 -17.15
C CYS A 28 17.12 -20.88 -18.43
N LYS A 29 16.47 -21.03 -19.59
CA LYS A 29 17.17 -21.12 -20.90
C LYS A 29 17.93 -19.84 -21.30
N LYS A 30 17.53 -18.67 -20.79
CA LYS A 30 18.09 -17.36 -21.13
C LYS A 30 18.20 -16.45 -19.89
N PRO A 31 19.13 -16.73 -18.96
CA PRO A 31 19.20 -16.03 -17.66
C PRO A 31 19.42 -14.53 -17.80
N LYS A 32 20.28 -14.09 -18.73
CA LYS A 32 20.53 -12.66 -19.00
C LYS A 32 19.27 -11.88 -19.39
N LEU A 33 18.43 -12.46 -20.27
CA LEU A 33 17.20 -11.82 -20.73
C LEU A 33 16.16 -11.75 -19.61
N VAL A 34 15.99 -12.85 -18.87
CA VAL A 34 15.07 -12.91 -17.71
C VAL A 34 15.45 -11.87 -16.67
N ARG A 35 16.75 -11.77 -16.35
CA ARG A 35 17.28 -10.75 -15.45
C ARG A 35 16.97 -9.33 -15.93
N MET A 36 17.27 -9.01 -17.20
CA MET A 36 17.02 -7.67 -17.74
C MET A 36 15.54 -7.29 -17.64
N ASN A 37 14.64 -8.23 -17.92
CA ASN A 37 13.21 -8.01 -17.81
C ASN A 37 12.77 -7.83 -16.35
N LEU A 38 13.32 -8.62 -15.42
CA LEU A 38 13.03 -8.51 -13.99
C LEU A 38 13.55 -7.19 -13.41
N THR A 39 14.80 -6.82 -13.65
CA THR A 39 15.37 -5.53 -13.21
C THR A 39 14.58 -4.35 -13.75
N LYS A 40 14.17 -4.42 -15.03
CA LYS A 40 13.32 -3.38 -15.62
C LYS A 40 11.99 -3.28 -14.86
N LEU A 41 11.30 -4.41 -14.69
CA LEU A 41 10.05 -4.47 -13.93
C LEU A 41 10.20 -3.91 -12.51
N LEU A 42 11.23 -4.32 -11.77
CA LEU A 42 11.45 -3.87 -10.39
C LEU A 42 11.69 -2.36 -10.32
N LYS A 43 12.45 -1.80 -11.26
CA LYS A 43 12.68 -0.34 -11.36
C LYS A 43 11.42 0.44 -11.70
N ASP A 44 10.63 -0.08 -12.65
CA ASP A 44 9.36 0.51 -13.04
C ASP A 44 8.41 0.56 -11.82
N ILE A 45 8.23 -0.58 -11.13
CA ILE A 45 7.46 -0.67 -9.89
C ILE A 45 7.98 0.31 -8.82
N GLN A 46 9.30 0.33 -8.59
CA GLN A 46 9.90 1.16 -7.56
C GLN A 46 9.64 2.65 -7.82
N SER A 47 9.76 3.09 -9.07
CA SER A 47 9.56 4.49 -9.46
C SER A 47 8.10 4.93 -9.28
N GLU A 48 7.14 4.15 -9.79
CA GLU A 48 5.71 4.43 -9.68
C GLU A 48 5.25 4.39 -8.21
N LEU A 49 5.68 3.38 -7.46
CA LEU A 49 5.34 3.23 -6.05
C LEU A 49 5.86 4.41 -5.22
N LYS A 50 7.13 4.81 -5.39
CA LYS A 50 7.71 5.97 -4.70
C LYS A 50 6.91 7.24 -5.00
N GLN A 51 6.56 7.47 -6.27
CA GLN A 51 5.82 8.65 -6.68
C GLN A 51 4.44 8.71 -6.01
N ILE A 52 3.67 7.62 -6.06
CA ILE A 52 2.33 7.56 -5.47
C ILE A 52 2.38 7.70 -3.95
N LEU A 53 3.33 7.04 -3.29
CA LEU A 53 3.52 7.15 -1.83
C LEU A 53 3.91 8.58 -1.42
N ASN A 54 4.70 9.31 -2.22
CA ASN A 54 5.03 10.70 -1.94
C ASN A 54 3.79 11.61 -2.00
N TYR A 55 2.89 11.39 -2.98
CA TYR A 55 1.63 12.12 -3.03
C TYR A 55 0.73 11.78 -1.84
N LEU A 56 0.61 10.50 -1.47
CA LEU A 56 -0.15 10.06 -0.31
C LEU A 56 0.42 10.59 1.01
N ASN A 57 1.75 10.66 1.15
CA ASN A 57 2.41 11.27 2.31
C ASN A 57 2.07 12.76 2.43
N THR A 58 2.13 13.49 1.31
CA THR A 58 1.82 14.92 1.27
C THR A 58 0.36 15.18 1.65
N ASP A 59 -0.58 14.44 1.04
CA ASP A 59 -2.01 14.55 1.34
C ASP A 59 -2.30 14.07 2.78
N GLY A 60 -1.59 13.06 3.28
CA GLY A 60 -1.70 12.56 4.66
C GLY A 60 -1.24 13.57 5.72
N ALA A 61 -0.16 14.30 5.44
CA ALA A 61 0.31 15.39 6.30
C ALA A 61 -0.70 16.54 6.35
N LEU A 62 -1.26 16.92 5.20
CA LEU A 62 -2.34 17.91 5.13
C LEU A 62 -3.57 17.43 5.89
N PHE A 63 -3.96 16.17 5.70
CA PHE A 63 -5.12 15.57 6.37
C PHE A 63 -4.96 15.52 7.90
N SER A 64 -3.76 15.19 8.39
CA SER A 64 -3.43 15.22 9.82
C SER A 64 -3.57 16.63 10.42
N ARG A 65 -3.15 17.68 9.69
CA ARG A 65 -3.33 19.07 10.11
C ARG A 65 -4.81 19.47 10.15
N LEU A 66 -5.60 19.03 9.17
CA LEU A 66 -7.06 19.26 9.17
C LEU A 66 -7.73 18.60 10.38
N ILE A 67 -7.37 17.35 10.69
CA ILE A 67 -7.87 16.65 11.89
C ILE A 67 -7.49 17.43 13.15
N TYR A 68 -6.25 17.89 13.27
CA TYR A 68 -5.80 18.67 14.42
C TYR A 68 -6.63 19.95 14.61
N ARG A 69 -6.86 20.70 13.52
CA ARG A 69 -7.70 21.91 13.53
C ARG A 69 -9.14 21.60 13.95
N MET A 70 -9.71 20.51 13.43
CA MET A 70 -11.08 20.10 13.73
C MET A 70 -11.25 19.52 15.13
N LYS A 71 -10.19 18.97 15.74
CA LYS A 71 -10.24 18.31 17.06
C LYS A 71 -10.69 19.24 18.19
N LYS A 72 -10.33 20.53 18.13
CA LYS A 72 -10.73 21.52 19.14
C LYS A 72 -12.22 21.86 19.08
N VAL A 73 -12.81 21.86 17.89
CA VAL A 73 -14.19 22.31 17.66
C VAL A 73 -15.19 21.15 17.65
N PHE A 74 -14.76 19.96 17.23
CA PHE A 74 -15.66 18.84 16.89
C PHE A 74 -15.34 17.54 17.65
N ARG A 75 -14.97 17.65 18.93
CA ARG A 75 -14.41 16.53 19.73
C ARG A 75 -15.26 15.25 19.73
N HIS A 76 -16.59 15.38 19.68
CA HIS A 76 -17.54 14.25 19.71
C HIS A 76 -18.24 14.02 18.36
N ASP A 77 -17.76 14.67 17.30
CA ASP A 77 -18.40 14.62 15.99
C ASP A 77 -18.03 13.33 15.24
N LYS A 78 -19.05 12.72 14.63
CA LYS A 78 -18.90 11.49 13.83
C LYS A 78 -17.96 11.69 12.64
N THR A 79 -17.98 12.88 12.03
CA THR A 79 -17.06 13.22 10.93
C THR A 79 -15.61 13.19 11.39
N LEU A 80 -15.29 13.80 12.52
CA LEU A 80 -13.94 13.80 13.08
C LEU A 80 -13.45 12.37 13.38
N GLN A 81 -14.31 11.53 13.96
CA GLN A 81 -13.99 10.13 14.21
C GLN A 81 -13.71 9.36 12.91
N GLY A 82 -14.51 9.60 11.86
CA GLY A 82 -14.28 9.04 10.53
C GLY A 82 -12.92 9.45 9.96
N MET A 83 -12.58 10.73 10.05
CA MET A 83 -11.28 11.26 9.62
C MET A 83 -10.12 10.62 10.38
N GLN A 84 -10.23 10.47 11.70
CA GLN A 84 -9.20 9.80 12.51
C GLN A 84 -9.00 8.33 12.08
N LYS A 85 -10.09 7.61 11.77
CA LYS A 85 -10.02 6.24 11.25
C LYS A 85 -9.33 6.17 9.88
N ILE A 86 -9.62 7.11 8.99
CA ILE A 86 -8.93 7.24 7.70
C ILE A 86 -7.44 7.49 7.93
N ASN A 87 -7.08 8.44 8.80
CA ASN A 87 -5.68 8.80 9.05
C ASN A 87 -4.86 7.64 9.66
N LYS A 88 -5.46 6.89 10.59
CA LYS A 88 -4.84 5.68 11.15
C LYS A 88 -4.61 4.63 10.08
N CYS A 89 -5.58 4.42 9.19
CA CYS A 89 -5.45 3.47 8.09
C CYS A 89 -4.40 3.91 7.07
N LEU A 90 -4.35 5.21 6.73
CA LEU A 90 -3.33 5.78 5.85
C LEU A 90 -1.93 5.64 6.44
N THR A 91 -1.77 5.89 7.74
CA THR A 91 -0.48 5.69 8.43
C THR A 91 -0.03 4.22 8.35
N ASN A 92 -0.96 3.27 8.49
CA ASN A 92 -0.64 1.85 8.33
C ASN A 92 -0.19 1.51 6.90
N VAL A 93 -0.85 2.07 5.88
CA VAL A 93 -0.44 1.91 4.47
C VAL A 93 0.98 2.44 4.26
N LEU A 94 1.27 3.66 4.75
CA LEU A 94 2.57 4.30 4.61
C LEU A 94 3.68 3.62 5.41
N SER A 95 3.33 2.85 6.45
CA SER A 95 4.29 2.08 7.24
C SER A 95 4.77 0.80 6.57
N ILE A 96 4.12 0.35 5.48
CA ILE A 96 4.60 -0.79 4.71
C ILE A 96 5.84 -0.35 3.94
N ASN A 97 7.00 -0.91 4.30
CA ASN A 97 8.27 -0.60 3.65
C ASN A 97 8.47 -1.39 2.35
N LEU A 98 7.49 -1.30 1.44
CA LEU A 98 7.50 -2.07 0.19
C LEU A 98 8.57 -1.58 -0.78
N VAL A 99 8.87 -0.28 -0.77
CA VAL A 99 9.96 0.30 -1.57
C VAL A 99 11.31 -0.33 -1.22
N TYR A 100 11.56 -0.57 0.07
CA TYR A 100 12.75 -1.28 0.53
C TYR A 100 12.75 -2.72 0.05
N THR A 101 11.64 -3.46 0.24
CA THR A 101 11.53 -4.86 -0.24
C THR A 101 11.84 -5.00 -1.74
N ILE A 102 11.33 -4.09 -2.56
CA ILE A 102 11.61 -4.06 -4.01
C ILE A 102 13.08 -3.72 -4.30
N ASN A 103 13.67 -2.81 -3.54
CA ASN A 103 15.08 -2.46 -3.67
C ASN A 103 15.99 -3.66 -3.36
N GLU A 104 15.69 -4.39 -2.30
CA GLU A 104 16.43 -5.60 -1.92
C GLU A 104 16.33 -6.69 -2.99
N LEU A 105 15.15 -6.87 -3.62
CA LEU A 105 15.01 -7.77 -4.77
C LEU A 105 15.90 -7.36 -5.94
N ASP A 106 15.99 -6.07 -6.23
CA ASP A 106 16.84 -5.56 -7.33
C ASP A 106 18.32 -5.80 -7.02
N VAL A 107 18.75 -5.60 -5.78
CA VAL A 107 20.13 -5.90 -5.33
C VAL A 107 20.47 -7.38 -5.50
N CYS A 108 19.53 -8.29 -5.22
CA CYS A 108 19.73 -9.72 -5.45
C CYS A 108 19.75 -10.12 -6.94
N THR A 109 19.43 -9.18 -7.84
CA THR A 109 19.40 -9.39 -9.29
C THR A 109 20.72 -8.94 -9.91
N TYR A 110 21.79 -9.74 -9.75
CA TYR A 110 23.12 -9.44 -10.28
C TYR A 110 23.62 -10.55 -11.23
N GLU A 111 24.40 -10.17 -12.24
CA GLU A 111 25.05 -11.09 -13.20
C GLU A 111 24.10 -12.12 -13.87
N GLU A 112 24.21 -13.41 -13.56
CA GLU A 112 23.31 -14.48 -14.00
C GLU A 112 22.44 -15.02 -12.85
N ASN A 113 22.49 -14.34 -11.69
CA ASN A 113 21.72 -14.67 -10.51
C ASN A 113 20.48 -13.78 -10.41
N GLY A 114 19.51 -14.24 -9.63
CA GLY A 114 18.28 -13.55 -9.32
C GLY A 114 17.80 -13.85 -7.90
N PRO A 115 16.73 -13.18 -7.45
CA PRO A 115 16.14 -13.44 -6.15
C PRO A 115 15.63 -14.88 -6.05
N THR A 116 15.54 -15.43 -4.84
CA THR A 116 14.91 -16.74 -4.68
C THR A 116 13.39 -16.67 -4.89
N LYS A 117 12.77 -17.83 -5.09
CA LYS A 117 11.31 -17.94 -5.22
C LYS A 117 10.61 -17.41 -3.97
N GLU A 118 11.16 -17.71 -2.80
CA GLU A 118 10.64 -17.31 -1.50
C GLU A 118 10.63 -15.78 -1.36
N MET A 119 11.68 -15.10 -1.82
CA MET A 119 11.75 -13.63 -1.83
C MET A 119 10.69 -12.99 -2.75
N LEU A 120 10.48 -13.58 -3.93
CA LEU A 120 9.45 -13.12 -4.85
C LEU A 120 8.05 -13.36 -4.27
N GLN A 121 7.79 -14.53 -3.70
CA GLN A 121 6.53 -14.85 -3.02
C GLN A 121 6.27 -13.92 -1.82
N TRP A 122 7.30 -13.61 -1.05
CA TRP A 122 7.23 -12.65 0.05
C TRP A 122 6.83 -11.24 -0.43
N THR A 123 7.40 -10.81 -1.55
CA THR A 123 7.09 -9.51 -2.14
C THR A 123 5.66 -9.48 -2.67
N MET A 124 5.23 -10.55 -3.32
CA MET A 124 3.84 -10.74 -3.76
C MET A 124 2.86 -10.70 -2.56
N LEU A 125 3.21 -11.36 -1.46
CA LEU A 125 2.43 -11.29 -0.23
C LEU A 125 2.35 -9.86 0.32
N SER A 126 3.44 -9.10 0.22
CA SER A 126 3.47 -7.70 0.62
C SER A 126 2.55 -6.82 -0.24
N PHE A 127 2.45 -7.08 -1.55
CA PHE A 127 1.46 -6.44 -2.41
C PHE A 127 0.02 -6.79 -2.02
N GLN A 128 -0.25 -8.05 -1.69
CA GLN A 128 -1.57 -8.47 -1.23
C GLN A 128 -1.98 -7.78 0.09
N ARG A 129 -1.05 -7.66 1.04
CA ARG A 129 -1.25 -6.92 2.29
C ARG A 129 -1.52 -5.44 2.04
N LEU A 130 -0.74 -4.82 1.15
CA LEU A 130 -0.94 -3.44 0.73
C LEU A 130 -2.34 -3.25 0.12
N ALA A 131 -2.74 -4.09 -0.83
CA ALA A 131 -4.05 -4.03 -1.47
C ALA A 131 -5.21 -4.18 -0.46
N ALA A 132 -5.09 -5.08 0.51
CA ALA A 132 -6.09 -5.24 1.56
C ALA A 132 -6.25 -3.98 2.42
N LEU A 133 -5.14 -3.34 2.80
CA LEU A 133 -5.17 -2.08 3.56
C LEU A 133 -5.72 -0.92 2.72
N LEU A 134 -5.37 -0.83 1.44
CA LEU A 134 -5.89 0.18 0.52
C LEU A 134 -7.40 0.02 0.34
N ASN A 135 -7.90 -1.20 0.17
CA ASN A 135 -9.33 -1.47 0.10
C ASN A 135 -10.05 -1.03 1.38
N ALA A 136 -9.47 -1.32 2.56
CA ALA A 136 -10.00 -0.83 3.83
C ALA A 136 -10.00 0.71 3.92
N LEU A 137 -8.97 1.37 3.41
CA LEU A 137 -8.87 2.83 3.35
C LEU A 137 -9.94 3.43 2.43
N ILE A 138 -10.11 2.88 1.23
CA ILE A 138 -11.14 3.25 0.25
C ILE A 138 -12.53 3.18 0.88
N ASN A 139 -12.86 2.06 1.54
CA ASN A 139 -14.14 1.86 2.20
C ASN A 139 -14.38 2.87 3.33
N ARG A 140 -13.35 3.20 4.12
CA ARG A 140 -13.43 4.20 5.19
C ARG A 140 -13.65 5.61 4.64
N CYS A 141 -12.99 5.95 3.53
CA CYS A 141 -13.23 7.22 2.83
C CYS A 141 -14.70 7.30 2.40
N SER A 142 -15.20 6.30 1.67
CA SER A 142 -16.60 6.26 1.20
C SER A 142 -17.61 6.33 2.35
N ALA A 143 -17.35 5.64 3.47
CA ALA A 143 -18.24 5.66 4.64
C ALA A 143 -18.25 7.01 5.39
N THR A 144 -17.20 7.82 5.26
CA THR A 144 -17.08 9.12 5.96
C THR A 144 -17.74 10.25 5.15
N VAL A 145 -17.78 10.13 3.82
CA VAL A 145 -18.31 11.15 2.90
C VAL A 145 -19.75 11.59 3.23
N PRO A 146 -20.73 10.70 3.50
CA PRO A 146 -22.09 11.12 3.81
C PRO A 146 -22.18 12.03 5.04
N SER A 147 -21.43 11.72 6.10
CA SER A 147 -21.39 12.55 7.31
C SER A 147 -20.79 13.92 7.03
N LEU A 148 -19.78 13.99 6.17
CA LEU A 148 -19.14 15.24 5.78
C LEU A 148 -20.05 16.08 4.86
N LYS A 149 -20.75 15.43 3.93
CA LYS A 149 -21.72 16.07 3.03
C LYS A 149 -22.86 16.71 3.80
N ASN A 150 -23.50 15.97 4.71
CA ASN A 150 -24.57 16.52 5.56
C ASN A 150 -24.10 17.77 6.31
N LYS A 151 -22.83 17.79 6.73
CA LYS A 151 -22.24 18.93 7.43
C LYS A 151 -22.04 20.15 6.55
N VAL A 152 -21.62 19.94 5.30
CA VAL A 152 -21.55 20.99 4.28
C VAL A 152 -22.96 21.53 3.98
N ASP A 153 -23.95 20.64 3.83
CA ASP A 153 -25.33 21.00 3.54
C ASP A 153 -25.99 21.79 4.69
N THR A 154 -25.59 21.55 5.94
CA THR A 154 -26.04 22.33 7.12
C THR A 154 -25.44 23.75 7.14
N GLY A 155 -24.46 24.07 6.27
CA GLY A 155 -23.86 25.40 6.14
C GLY A 155 -22.88 25.79 7.25
N HIS A 156 -22.87 25.10 8.39
CA HIS A 156 -21.90 25.38 9.46
C HIS A 156 -20.50 24.86 9.11
N HIS A 157 -19.52 25.77 9.05
CA HIS A 157 -18.12 25.47 8.74
C HIS A 157 -17.93 24.78 7.37
N TRP A 158 -18.78 25.10 6.39
CA TRP A 158 -18.77 24.51 5.05
C TRP A 158 -17.40 24.62 4.37
N ASN A 159 -16.64 25.70 4.59
CA ASN A 159 -15.30 25.93 4.06
C ASN A 159 -14.35 24.77 4.42
N ILE A 160 -14.35 24.37 5.70
CA ILE A 160 -13.50 23.28 6.20
C ILE A 160 -14.04 21.94 5.68
N GLY A 161 -15.36 21.80 5.59
CA GLY A 161 -16.01 20.60 5.04
C GLY A 161 -15.62 20.33 3.60
N ILE A 162 -15.66 21.34 2.73
CA ILE A 162 -15.28 21.24 1.31
C ILE A 162 -13.79 20.93 1.15
N VAL A 163 -12.90 21.61 1.88
CA VAL A 163 -11.46 21.32 1.83
C VAL A 163 -11.19 19.88 2.27
N THR A 164 -11.83 19.45 3.36
CA THR A 164 -11.70 18.07 3.85
C THR A 164 -12.20 17.05 2.83
N LEU A 165 -13.32 17.34 2.15
CA LEU A 165 -13.87 16.47 1.12
C LEU A 165 -12.91 16.34 -0.06
N GLY A 166 -12.30 17.46 -0.49
CA GLY A 166 -11.28 17.47 -1.53
C GLY A 166 -10.07 16.59 -1.18
N VAL A 167 -9.57 16.69 0.05
CA VAL A 167 -8.44 15.85 0.52
C VAL A 167 -8.83 14.38 0.59
N ILE A 168 -10.01 14.05 1.14
CA ILE A 168 -10.51 12.66 1.20
C ILE A 168 -10.68 12.08 -0.22
N ALA A 169 -11.20 12.86 -1.16
CA ALA A 169 -11.37 12.43 -2.54
C ALA A 169 -10.02 12.12 -3.22
N ARG A 170 -8.99 12.95 -2.99
CA ARG A 170 -7.63 12.69 -3.49
C ARG A 170 -7.01 11.44 -2.87
N ILE A 171 -7.12 11.28 -1.54
CA ILE A 171 -6.65 10.07 -0.85
C ILE A 171 -7.36 8.83 -1.42
N TRP A 172 -8.68 8.89 -1.59
CA TRP A 172 -9.47 7.80 -2.17
C TRP A 172 -9.00 7.44 -3.59
N LEU A 173 -8.80 8.44 -4.44
CA LEU A 173 -8.37 8.26 -5.83
C LEU A 173 -6.98 7.61 -5.89
N LEU A 174 -6.00 8.16 -5.16
CA LEU A 174 -4.65 7.62 -5.08
C LEU A 174 -4.64 6.20 -4.51
N SER A 175 -5.45 5.93 -3.48
CA SER A 175 -5.55 4.60 -2.88
C SER A 175 -6.13 3.58 -3.85
N ARG A 176 -7.15 3.96 -4.62
CA ARG A 176 -7.75 3.09 -5.64
C ARG A 176 -6.78 2.81 -6.78
N HIS A 177 -6.07 3.84 -7.25
CA HIS A 177 -5.05 3.68 -8.28
C HIS A 177 -3.93 2.74 -7.81
N LEU A 178 -3.38 2.97 -6.61
CA LEU A 178 -2.33 2.12 -6.04
C LEU A 178 -2.80 0.68 -5.82
N CYS A 179 -4.08 0.47 -5.45
CA CYS A 179 -4.63 -0.85 -5.26
C CYS A 179 -4.68 -1.64 -6.58
N LEU A 180 -5.10 -0.99 -7.68
CA LEU A 180 -5.10 -1.60 -9.01
C LEU A 180 -3.68 -1.93 -9.47
N LYS A 181 -2.76 -0.97 -9.31
CA LYS A 181 -1.33 -1.18 -9.61
C LYS A 181 -0.71 -2.32 -8.81
N SER A 182 -1.04 -2.43 -7.52
CA SER A 182 -0.58 -3.54 -6.68
C SER A 182 -1.02 -4.91 -7.22
N CYS A 183 -2.24 -5.00 -7.77
CA CYS A 183 -2.73 -6.22 -8.42
C CYS A 183 -2.06 -6.50 -9.76
N GLU A 184 -1.75 -5.46 -10.56
CA GLU A 184 -1.02 -5.59 -11.83
C GLU A 184 0.40 -6.12 -11.57
N TRP A 185 1.15 -5.47 -10.68
CA TRP A 185 2.51 -5.87 -10.31
C TRP A 185 2.57 -7.28 -9.70
N TYR A 186 1.56 -7.65 -8.90
CA TYR A 186 1.43 -9.01 -8.39
C TYR A 186 1.36 -10.04 -9.53
N LYS A 187 0.54 -9.78 -10.57
CA LYS A 187 0.39 -10.68 -11.71
C LYS A 187 1.68 -10.78 -12.51
N GLU A 188 2.32 -9.65 -12.77
CA GLU A 188 3.59 -9.58 -13.50
C GLU A 188 4.67 -10.40 -12.77
N LEU A 189 4.83 -10.23 -11.46
CA LEU A 189 5.76 -11.03 -10.65
C LEU A 189 5.39 -12.52 -10.62
N ASN A 190 4.11 -12.86 -10.57
CA ASN A 190 3.66 -14.25 -10.60
C ASN A 190 4.05 -14.96 -11.91
N GLU A 191 3.97 -14.25 -13.04
CA GLU A 191 4.41 -14.79 -14.32
C GLU A 191 5.91 -15.10 -14.34
N PHE A 192 6.73 -14.30 -13.64
CA PHE A 192 8.15 -14.57 -13.50
C PHE A 192 8.43 -15.86 -12.71
N ILE A 193 7.66 -16.12 -11.65
CA ILE A 193 7.79 -17.37 -10.87
C ILE A 193 7.43 -18.58 -11.73
N GLY A 194 6.27 -18.53 -12.40
CA GLY A 194 5.75 -19.66 -13.18
C GLY A 194 6.63 -20.06 -14.36
N LYS A 195 7.30 -19.09 -15.02
CA LYS A 195 8.13 -19.34 -16.21
C LYS A 195 9.58 -19.75 -15.88
N ASN A 196 10.12 -19.32 -14.73
CA ASN A 196 11.57 -19.42 -14.45
C ASN A 196 11.94 -20.28 -13.24
N TYR A 197 10.97 -20.71 -12.42
CA TYR A 197 11.19 -21.58 -11.25
C TYR A 197 10.35 -22.86 -11.31
N GLY A 198 9.96 -23.29 -12.53
CA GLY A 198 9.23 -24.53 -12.75
C GLY A 198 10.07 -25.75 -12.37
N TYR A 199 9.48 -26.67 -11.61
CA TYR A 199 10.07 -27.94 -11.18
C TYR A 199 10.66 -28.70 -12.38
N GLN A 200 11.93 -29.10 -12.26
CA GLN A 200 12.39 -30.36 -12.85
C GLN A 200 11.93 -31.49 -11.94
#